data_AF-Q5G794-F1
#
_entry.id   AF-Q5G794-F1
#
_cell.length_a   1.000
_cell.length_b   1.000
_cell.length_c   1.000
_cell.angle_alpha   90.00
_cell.angle_beta   90.00
_cell.angle_gamma   90.00
#
_symmetry.space_group_name_H-M   'P 1'
#
loop_
_entity.id
_entity.type
_entity.pdbx_description
1 polymer ?
#
loop_
_entity_poly.entity_id
_entity_poly.type
_entity_poly.pdbx_seq_one_letter_code
_entity_poly.pdbx_strand_id
1 'polypeptide(L)'
;MFGVLVLLFVFFFFSTHPLVMGLILVLSTVFVSFHLFFVLGVGWFSYVFFLVFLGGVLVLFIYVASLAANEPASLEPKYVLSFLVFFVFAGSWLFCYQEFFIWRFYLFFPFSLVIIFLGAYLLMALVAVASICKVKEGPLREMV
;
A
#
# COMPACT_ATOMS: atom_id res chain seq x y z
N MET A 1 -5.87 -8.79 -13.19
CA MET A 1 -5.55 -7.71 -12.24
C MET A 1 -4.10 -7.20 -12.44
N PHE A 2 -3.07 -8.06 -12.58
CA PHE A 2 -1.68 -7.63 -12.85
C PHE A 2 -1.54 -6.84 -14.16
N GLY A 3 -2.28 -7.25 -15.20
CA GLY A 3 -2.36 -6.48 -16.44
C GLY A 3 -2.84 -5.04 -16.25
N VAL A 4 -3.74 -4.78 -15.30
CA VAL A 4 -4.20 -3.41 -14.99
C VAL A 4 -3.07 -2.59 -14.37
N LEU A 5 -2.22 -3.20 -13.52
CA LEU A 5 -1.05 -2.51 -12.97
C LEU A 5 -0.05 -2.14 -14.07
N VAL A 6 0.25 -3.09 -14.97
CA VAL A 6 1.15 -2.84 -16.10
C VAL A 6 0.63 -1.68 -16.95
N LEU A 7 -0.67 -1.61 -17.20
CA LEU A 7 -1.26 -0.48 -17.91
C LEU A 7 -1.10 0.85 -17.20
N LEU A 8 -1.38 0.90 -15.90
CA LEU A 8 -1.23 2.12 -15.12
C LEU A 8 0.22 2.62 -15.16
N PHE A 9 1.20 1.72 -15.08
CA PHE A 9 2.62 2.09 -15.25
C PHE A 9 2.94 2.58 -16.66
N VAL A 10 2.38 1.97 -17.71
CA VAL A 10 2.54 2.45 -19.08
C VAL A 10 1.93 3.86 -19.22
N PHE A 11 0.75 4.11 -18.67
CA PHE A 11 0.13 5.44 -18.66
C PHE A 11 0.96 6.48 -17.89
N PHE A 12 1.63 6.07 -16.80
CA PHE A 12 2.49 6.96 -16.02
C PHE A 12 3.62 7.54 -16.87
N PHE A 13 4.33 6.70 -17.62
CA PHE A 13 5.45 7.14 -18.47
C PHE A 13 5.03 8.03 -19.63
N PHE A 14 3.78 7.91 -20.11
CA PHE A 14 3.28 8.74 -21.20
C PHE A 14 2.64 10.05 -20.74
N SER A 15 2.18 10.13 -19.48
CA SER A 15 1.63 11.38 -18.95
C SER A 15 2.71 12.45 -18.81
N THR A 16 2.40 13.69 -19.18
CA THR A 16 3.31 14.84 -19.06
C THR A 16 2.99 15.70 -17.84
N HIS A 17 1.71 15.76 -17.47
CA HIS A 17 1.25 16.60 -16.37
C HIS A 17 1.49 15.90 -15.02
N PRO A 18 2.22 16.52 -14.08
CA PRO A 18 2.63 15.86 -12.84
C PRO A 18 1.45 15.51 -11.92
N LEU A 19 0.33 16.24 -11.99
CA LEU A 19 -0.91 15.88 -11.30
C LEU A 19 -1.50 14.56 -11.83
N VAL A 20 -1.44 14.32 -13.14
CA VAL A 20 -1.93 13.08 -13.75
C VAL A 20 -1.02 11.92 -13.36
N MET A 21 0.30 12.14 -13.35
CA MET A 21 1.27 11.18 -12.80
C MET A 21 0.96 10.81 -11.34
N GLY A 22 0.71 11.80 -10.48
CA GLY A 22 0.35 11.59 -9.08
C GLY A 22 -0.95 10.81 -8.92
N LEU A 23 -1.96 11.11 -9.72
CA LEU A 23 -3.24 10.39 -9.71
C LEU A 23 -3.07 8.92 -10.16
N ILE A 24 -2.26 8.68 -11.20
CA ILE A 24 -1.93 7.33 -11.67
C ILE A 24 -1.19 6.54 -10.57
N LEU A 25 -0.27 7.18 -9.84
CA LEU A 25 0.40 6.55 -8.70
C LEU A 25 -0.58 6.18 -7.60
N VAL A 26 -1.48 7.07 -7.20
CA VAL A 26 -2.51 6.76 -6.19
C VAL A 26 -3.37 5.57 -6.64
N LEU A 27 -3.85 5.55 -7.89
CA LEU A 27 -4.62 4.43 -8.41
C LEU A 27 -3.81 3.13 -8.40
N SER A 28 -2.55 3.16 -8.84
CA SER A 28 -1.68 1.98 -8.84
C SER A 28 -1.49 1.41 -7.43
N THR A 29 -1.37 2.27 -6.41
CA THR A 29 -1.18 1.83 -5.02
C THR A 29 -2.42 1.16 -4.44
N VAL A 30 -3.62 1.66 -4.78
CA VAL A 30 -4.89 0.99 -4.46
C VAL A 30 -4.95 -0.38 -5.13
N PHE A 31 -4.62 -0.46 -6.43
CA PHE A 31 -4.61 -1.75 -7.11
C PHE A 31 -3.58 -2.71 -6.50
N VAL A 32 -2.37 -2.27 -6.19
CA VAL A 32 -1.33 -3.12 -5.55
C VAL A 32 -1.79 -3.60 -4.19
N SER A 33 -2.40 -2.76 -3.34
CA SER A 33 -2.88 -3.19 -2.03
C SER A 33 -3.98 -4.25 -2.16
N PHE A 34 -4.95 -4.07 -3.08
CA PHE A 34 -5.95 -5.10 -3.36
C PHE A 34 -5.32 -6.39 -3.89
N HIS A 35 -4.29 -6.32 -4.74
CA HIS A 35 -3.58 -7.53 -5.19
C HIS A 35 -2.91 -8.24 -4.04
N LEU A 36 -2.22 -7.50 -3.16
CA LEU A 36 -1.59 -8.04 -1.97
C LEU A 36 -2.63 -8.71 -1.07
N PHE A 37 -3.85 -8.17 -0.98
CA PHE A 37 -4.93 -8.84 -0.24
C PHE A 37 -5.35 -10.17 -0.89
N PHE A 38 -5.47 -10.25 -2.21
CA PHE A 38 -5.78 -11.52 -2.87
C PHE A 38 -4.63 -12.53 -2.74
N VAL A 39 -3.37 -12.09 -2.82
CA VAL A 39 -2.21 -12.96 -2.68
C VAL A 39 -2.04 -13.46 -1.25
N LEU A 40 -2.11 -12.56 -0.27
CA LEU A 40 -1.79 -12.88 1.13
C LEU A 40 -3.00 -13.26 1.96
N GLY A 41 -4.20 -12.75 1.65
CA GLY A 41 -5.42 -13.06 2.40
C GLY A 41 -5.49 -12.48 3.80
N VAL A 42 -4.44 -11.80 4.27
CA VAL A 42 -4.45 -11.04 5.52
C VAL A 42 -4.56 -9.56 5.18
N GLY A 43 -5.76 -9.02 5.45
CA GLY A 43 -6.11 -7.63 5.17
C GLY A 43 -5.24 -6.62 5.93
N TRP A 44 -4.75 -6.97 7.12
CA TRP A 44 -3.93 -6.07 7.94
C TRP A 44 -2.63 -5.65 7.24
N PHE A 45 -1.92 -6.59 6.59
CA PHE A 45 -0.68 -6.27 5.88
C PHE A 45 -0.94 -5.41 4.65
N SER A 46 -1.95 -5.76 3.84
CA SER A 46 -2.37 -4.97 2.69
C SER A 46 -2.79 -3.54 3.10
N TYR A 47 -3.48 -3.42 4.23
CA TYR A 47 -3.92 -2.14 4.78
C TYR A 47 -2.77 -1.26 5.28
N VAL A 48 -1.80 -1.81 6.01
CA VAL A 48 -0.63 -1.06 6.46
C VAL A 48 0.21 -0.60 5.27
N PHE A 49 0.43 -1.48 4.29
CA PHE A 49 1.11 -1.13 3.04
C PHE A 49 0.39 0.02 2.33
N PHE A 50 -0.94 -0.04 2.25
CA PHE A 50 -1.77 1.00 1.65
C PHE A 50 -1.61 2.34 2.37
N LEU A 51 -1.71 2.38 3.70
CA LEU A 51 -1.63 3.63 4.46
C LEU A 51 -0.26 4.31 4.39
N VAL A 52 0.82 3.53 4.52
CA VAL A 52 2.18 4.09 4.49
C VAL A 52 2.48 4.67 3.11
N PHE A 53 2.12 3.94 2.06
CA PHE A 53 2.42 4.37 0.71
C PHE A 53 1.52 5.52 0.26
N LEU A 54 0.21 5.45 0.56
CA LEU A 54 -0.72 6.52 0.22
C LEU A 54 -0.45 7.79 1.03
N GLY A 55 -0.05 7.67 2.30
CA GLY A 55 0.35 8.80 3.13
C GLY A 55 1.52 9.59 2.53
N GLY A 56 2.58 8.91 2.09
CA GLY A 56 3.73 9.56 1.45
C GLY A 56 3.39 10.22 0.12
N VAL A 57 2.59 9.53 -0.72
CA VAL A 57 2.19 10.05 -2.03
C VAL A 57 1.23 11.25 -1.91
N LEU A 58 0.36 11.28 -0.89
CA LEU A 58 -0.54 12.42 -0.65
C LEU A 58 0.21 13.70 -0.28
N VAL A 59 1.27 13.61 0.53
CA VAL A 59 2.08 14.79 0.90
C VAL A 59 2.76 15.37 -0.34
N LEU A 60 3.34 14.52 -1.19
CA LEU A 60 3.90 14.93 -2.48
C LEU A 60 2.85 15.54 -3.41
N PHE A 61 1.64 14.97 -3.44
CA PHE A 61 0.55 15.47 -4.27
C PHE A 61 0.14 16.90 -3.89
N ILE A 62 -0.04 17.18 -2.59
CA ILE A 62 -0.39 18.51 -2.10
C ILE A 62 0.72 19.51 -2.43
N TYR A 63 1.99 19.11 -2.26
CA TYR A 63 3.13 19.96 -2.60
C TYR A 63 3.14 20.34 -4.08
N VAL A 64 3.03 19.36 -4.99
CA VAL A 64 3.08 19.60 -6.43
C VAL A 64 1.84 20.34 -6.94
N ALA A 65 0.65 20.04 -6.40
CA ALA A 65 -0.58 20.75 -6.73
C ALA A 65 -0.52 22.24 -6.33
N SER A 66 0.22 22.58 -5.27
CA SER A 66 0.43 23.97 -4.86
C SER A 66 1.41 24.75 -5.75
N LEU A 67 2.24 24.04 -6.52
CA LEU A 67 3.27 24.61 -7.39
C LEU A 67 2.87 24.62 -8.87
N ALA A 68 1.97 23.74 -9.28
CA ALA A 68 1.56 23.63 -10.68
C ALA A 68 0.53 24.72 -11.04
N ALA A 69 0.80 25.45 -12.12
CA ALA A 69 -0.23 26.25 -12.79
C ALA A 69 -1.36 25.32 -13.28
N ASN A 70 -2.61 25.75 -13.15
CA ASN A 70 -3.80 24.93 -13.38
C ASN A 70 -4.09 24.72 -14.89
N GLU A 71 -3.10 24.24 -15.64
CA GLU A 71 -3.20 24.01 -17.08
C GLU A 71 -4.09 22.79 -17.37
N PRO A 72 -4.95 22.85 -18.41
CA PRO A 72 -5.83 21.73 -18.75
C PRO A 72 -5.00 20.54 -19.23
N ALA A 73 -5.19 19.38 -18.58
CA ALA A 73 -4.54 18.15 -18.98
C ALA A 73 -5.05 17.69 -20.36
N SER A 74 -4.16 17.64 -21.36
CA SER A 74 -4.47 17.11 -22.69
C SER A 74 -4.21 15.60 -22.77
N LEU A 75 -5.23 14.85 -23.19
CA LEU A 75 -5.11 13.41 -23.45
C LEU A 75 -4.81 13.17 -24.94
N GLU A 76 -3.56 12.84 -25.26
CA GLU A 76 -3.13 12.44 -26.61
C GLU A 76 -3.61 11.02 -27.01
N PRO A 77 -3.88 10.76 -28.30
CA PRO A 77 -4.30 9.44 -28.79
C PRO A 77 -3.28 8.30 -28.58
N LYS A 78 -2.03 8.60 -28.20
CA LYS A 78 -1.04 7.59 -27.77
C LYS A 78 -1.51 6.77 -26.56
N TYR A 79 -2.40 7.34 -25.73
CA TYR A 79 -3.05 6.68 -24.61
C TYR A 79 -4.05 5.58 -25.04
N VAL A 80 -4.47 5.53 -26.31
CA VAL A 80 -5.35 4.47 -26.83
C VAL A 80 -4.56 3.18 -27.13
N LEU A 81 -3.26 3.31 -27.47
CA LEU A 81 -2.40 2.16 -27.78
C LEU A 81 -2.07 1.32 -26.54
N SER A 82 -1.96 1.95 -25.37
CA SER A 82 -1.82 1.21 -24.10
C SER A 82 -3.07 0.39 -23.79
N PHE A 83 -4.27 0.84 -24.19
CA PHE A 83 -5.50 0.07 -23.97
C PHE A 83 -5.52 -1.29 -24.71
N LEU A 84 -4.74 -1.45 -25.79
CA LEU A 84 -4.62 -2.74 -26.51
C LEU A 84 -3.73 -3.76 -25.78
N VAL A 85 -2.78 -3.29 -24.97
CA VAL A 85 -1.96 -4.16 -24.10
C VAL A 85 -2.82 -4.79 -22.98
N PHE A 86 -3.98 -4.20 -22.67
CA PHE A 86 -4.94 -4.67 -21.65
C PHE A 86 -5.44 -6.09 -21.92
N PHE A 87 -5.83 -6.37 -23.16
CA PHE A 87 -6.45 -7.64 -23.53
C PHE A 87 -5.45 -8.80 -23.52
N VAL A 88 -4.16 -8.51 -23.74
CA VAL A 88 -3.09 -9.51 -23.74
C VAL A 88 -2.80 -10.03 -22.32
N PHE A 89 -2.91 -9.19 -21.29
CA PHE A 89 -2.62 -9.57 -19.90
C PHE A 89 -3.85 -9.95 -19.07
N ALA A 90 -5.07 -9.74 -19.55
CA ALA A 90 -6.28 -10.17 -18.86
C ALA A 90 -6.39 -11.71 -18.80
N GLY A 91 -5.91 -12.41 -19.84
CA GLY A 91 -6.01 -13.87 -19.98
C GLY A 91 -5.10 -14.68 -19.05
N SER A 92 -4.00 -14.10 -18.55
CA SER A 92 -3.03 -14.83 -17.71
C SER A 92 -3.48 -15.00 -16.25
N TRP A 93 -4.60 -14.39 -15.85
CA TRP A 93 -5.03 -14.35 -14.46
C TRP A 93 -5.71 -15.64 -13.97
N LEU A 94 -6.34 -16.40 -14.87
CA LEU A 94 -7.04 -17.63 -14.51
C LEU A 94 -6.08 -18.76 -14.12
N PHE A 95 -4.88 -18.81 -14.69
CA PHE A 95 -3.89 -19.85 -14.39
C PHE A 95 -3.11 -19.61 -13.08
N CYS A 96 -2.98 -18.36 -12.63
CA CYS A 96 -2.15 -18.01 -11.48
C CYS A 96 -2.85 -18.22 -10.12
N TYR A 97 -4.19 -18.27 -10.09
CA TYR A 97 -4.95 -18.35 -8.85
C TYR A 97 -4.74 -19.68 -8.10
N GLN A 98 -4.55 -20.78 -8.83
CA GLN A 98 -4.35 -22.10 -8.23
C GLN A 98 -2.99 -22.20 -7.53
N GLU A 99 -1.92 -21.71 -8.14
CA GLU A 99 -0.59 -21.67 -7.54
C GLU A 99 -0.58 -20.78 -6.28
N PHE A 100 -1.24 -19.61 -6.32
CA PHE A 100 -1.30 -18.70 -5.16
C PHE A 100 -1.97 -19.32 -3.93
N PHE A 101 -2.94 -20.22 -4.11
CA PHE A 101 -3.58 -20.90 -3.00
C PHE A 101 -2.59 -21.79 -2.22
N ILE A 102 -1.68 -22.47 -2.93
CA ILE A 102 -0.67 -23.34 -2.34
C ILE A 102 0.37 -22.49 -1.58
N TRP A 103 0.86 -21.42 -2.20
CA TRP A 103 1.82 -20.49 -1.57
C TRP A 103 1.25 -19.81 -0.33
N ARG A 104 -0.03 -19.45 -0.32
CA ARG A 104 -0.71 -18.92 0.87
C ARG A 104 -0.59 -19.86 2.06
N PHE A 105 -0.84 -21.15 1.84
CA PHE A 105 -0.81 -22.11 2.93
C PHE A 105 0.59 -22.20 3.56
N TYR A 106 1.63 -22.27 2.73
CA TYR A 106 3.01 -22.35 3.20
C TYR A 106 3.52 -21.06 3.85
N LEU A 107 3.06 -19.89 3.40
CA LEU A 107 3.52 -18.59 3.91
C LEU A 107 2.77 -18.17 5.19
N PHE A 108 1.46 -18.43 5.27
CA PHE A 108 0.64 -18.01 6.42
C PHE A 108 0.77 -18.88 7.65
N PHE A 109 1.01 -20.17 7.47
CA PHE A 109 1.16 -21.08 8.61
C PHE A 109 2.28 -20.64 9.57
N PRO A 110 3.53 -20.37 9.13
CA PRO A 110 4.57 -19.86 10.02
C PRO A 110 4.36 -18.40 10.43
N PHE A 111 3.84 -17.54 9.55
CA PHE A 111 3.63 -16.12 9.84
C PHE A 111 2.61 -15.89 10.96
N SER A 112 1.55 -16.72 11.01
CA SER A 112 0.54 -16.66 12.06
C SER A 112 1.12 -16.84 13.47
N LEU A 113 2.07 -17.75 13.63
CA LEU A 113 2.74 -18.01 14.91
C LEU A 113 3.61 -16.84 15.35
N VAL A 114 4.33 -16.22 14.40
CA VAL A 114 5.15 -15.03 14.68
C VAL A 114 4.28 -13.84 15.09
N ILE A 115 3.12 -13.63 14.44
CA ILE A 115 2.18 -12.58 14.84
C ILE A 115 1.67 -12.81 16.26
N ILE A 116 1.29 -14.04 16.62
CA ILE A 116 0.80 -14.36 17.96
C ILE A 116 1.90 -14.09 19.01
N PHE A 117 3.15 -14.46 18.71
CA PHE A 117 4.29 -14.19 19.59
C PHE A 117 4.53 -12.69 19.77
N LEU A 118 4.55 -11.91 18.68
CA LEU A 118 4.70 -10.45 18.74
C LEU A 118 3.54 -9.79 19.47
N GLY A 119 2.30 -10.25 19.26
CA GLY A 119 1.12 -9.77 19.96
C GLY A 119 1.21 -10.01 21.47
N ALA A 120 1.65 -11.20 21.89
CA ALA A 120 1.87 -11.52 23.30
C ALA A 120 3.00 -10.66 23.90
N TYR A 121 4.10 -10.45 23.16
CA TYR A 121 5.18 -9.57 23.57
C TYR A 121 4.72 -8.13 23.80
N LEU A 122 3.96 -7.55 22.86
CA LEU A 122 3.42 -6.20 22.99
C LEU A 122 2.43 -6.09 24.17
N LEU A 123 1.62 -7.12 24.41
CA LEU A 123 0.69 -7.15 25.53
C LEU A 123 1.44 -7.17 26.87
N MET A 124 2.49 -7.98 27.00
CA MET A 124 3.36 -7.97 28.18
C MET A 124 4.01 -6.60 28.39
N ALA A 125 4.50 -5.96 27.32
CA ALA A 125 5.07 -4.63 27.40
C ALA A 125 4.05 -3.59 27.88
N LEU A 126 2.81 -3.64 27.40
CA LEU A 126 1.74 -2.73 27.81
C LEU A 126 1.36 -2.94 29.28
N VAL A 127 1.28 -4.19 29.73
CA VAL A 127 1.05 -4.50 31.16
C VAL A 127 2.20 -3.99 32.02
N ALA A 128 3.46 -4.18 31.60
CA ALA A 128 4.62 -3.67 32.31
C ALA A 128 4.59 -2.13 32.40
N VAL A 129 4.35 -1.44 31.29
CA VAL A 129 4.20 0.03 31.28
C VAL A 129 3.04 0.48 32.18
N ALA A 130 1.88 -0.16 32.11
CA ALA A 130 0.73 0.15 32.96
C ALA A 130 1.02 -0.10 34.45
N SER A 131 1.88 -1.06 34.78
CA SER A 131 2.32 -1.31 36.16
C SER A 131 3.27 -0.24 36.68
N ILE A 132 4.18 0.25 35.83
CA ILE A 132 5.12 1.34 36.15
C ILE A 132 4.35 2.66 36.35
N CYS A 133 3.38 2.96 35.49
CA CYS A 133 2.59 4.21 35.60
C CYS A 133 1.70 4.29 36.85
N LYS A 134 1.44 3.16 37.54
CA LYS A 134 0.70 3.14 38.81
C LYS A 134 1.58 3.46 40.01
N VAL A 135 2.91 3.50 39.84
CA VAL A 135 3.84 3.92 40.88
C VAL A 135 3.67 5.42 41.09
N LYS A 136 3.14 5.81 42.27
CA LYS A 136 2.96 7.20 42.68
C LYS A 136 4.27 7.79 43.21
N GLU A 137 5.31 7.78 42.40
CA GLU A 137 6.51 8.54 42.73
C GLU A 137 6.44 9.87 41.99
N GLY A 138 6.62 10.96 42.76
CA GLY A 138 6.66 12.31 42.20
C GLY A 138 7.79 12.43 41.17
N PRO A 139 7.72 13.40 40.24
CA PRO A 139 8.72 13.55 39.21
C PRO A 139 10.13 13.64 39.84
N LEU A 140 11.10 12.95 39.24
CA LEU A 140 12.55 12.92 39.57
C LEU A 140 13.26 14.28 39.38
N ARG A 141 12.53 15.40 39.54
CA ARG A 141 13.09 16.73 39.62
C ARG A 141 12.77 17.26 40.99
N GLU A 142 13.77 17.25 41.88
CA GLU A 142 13.70 18.05 43.10
C GLU A 142 13.39 19.49 42.69
N MET A 143 12.29 20.02 43.23
CA MET A 143 11.97 21.43 43.13
C MET A 143 13.01 22.16 44.00
N VAL A 144 14.04 22.69 43.34
CA VAL A 144 14.82 23.82 43.87
C VAL A 144 13.94 25.05 43.88
#